data_AF-A0A1M4U3U0-F1
#
_entry.id   AF-A0A1M4U3U0-F1
#
_cell.length_a   1.000
_cell.length_b   1.000
_cell.length_c   1.000
_cell.angle_alpha   90.00
_cell.angle_beta   90.00
_cell.angle_gamma   90.00
#
_symmetry.space_group_name_H-M   'P 1'
#
loop_
_entity.id
_entity.type
_entity.pdbx_description
1 polymer ?
#
loop_
_entity_poly.entity_id
_entity_poly.type
_entity_poly.pdbx_seq_one_letter_code
_entity_poly.pdbx_strand_id
1 'polypeptide(L)' 'MKRFLEKGAPILIIIILCILVLVWALGGFLAGTFAGGSILIGGVFFLIGLAVIAALIVTLVRRIKEIDDEDKDDLSKY' A
#
# COMPACT_ATOMS: atom_id res chain seq x y z
N MET A 1 14.97 -20.40 0.95
CA MET A 1 13.53 -20.20 1.29
C MET A 1 13.29 -19.18 2.40
N LYS A 2 14.08 -19.11 3.49
CA LYS A 2 13.94 -18.06 4.53
C LYS A 2 14.10 -16.61 4.01
N ARG A 3 15.14 -16.33 3.20
CA ARG A 3 15.36 -15.01 2.58
C ARG A 3 14.18 -14.52 1.73
N PHE A 4 13.45 -15.42 1.06
CA PHE A 4 12.29 -15.06 0.23
C PHE A 4 11.06 -14.72 1.09
N LEU A 5 10.92 -15.35 2.27
CA LEU A 5 9.84 -15.06 3.22
C LEU A 5 10.09 -13.74 3.96
N GLU A 6 11.35 -13.45 4.33
CA GLU A 6 11.73 -12.19 4.99
C GLU A 6 11.66 -10.99 4.02
N LYS A 7 12.11 -11.16 2.77
CA LYS A 7 12.00 -10.15 1.71
C LYS A 7 10.57 -10.04 1.13
N GLY A 8 9.77 -11.12 1.19
CA GLY A 8 8.39 -11.17 0.70
C GLY A 8 7.32 -10.76 1.72
N ALA A 9 7.60 -10.85 3.03
CA ALA A 9 6.72 -10.38 4.09
C ALA A 9 6.28 -8.91 3.93
N PRO A 10 7.16 -7.93 3.63
CA PRO A 10 6.72 -6.55 3.40
C PRO A 10 5.81 -6.42 2.18
N ILE A 11 5.99 -7.23 1.14
CA ILE A 11 5.12 -7.25 -0.05
C ILE A 11 3.74 -7.77 0.32
N LEU A 12 3.66 -8.86 1.09
CA LEU A 12 2.41 -9.42 1.61
C LEU A 12 1.67 -8.40 2.50
N ILE A 13 2.39 -7.70 3.38
CA ILE A 13 1.82 -6.65 4.23
C ILE A 13 1.25 -5.50 3.39
N ILE A 14 1.95 -5.08 2.34
CA ILE A 14 1.48 -4.01 1.45
C ILE A 14 0.25 -4.46 0.65
N ILE A 15 0.19 -5.72 0.21
CA ILE A 15 -1.00 -6.28 -0.45
C ILE A 15 -2.20 -6.27 0.50
N ILE A 16 -2.03 -6.72 1.75
CA ILE A 16 -3.09 -6.71 2.77
C ILE A 16 -3.53 -5.27 3.07
N LEU A 17 -2.59 -4.32 3.19
CA LEU A 17 -2.89 -2.90 3.36
C LEU A 17 -3.65 -2.31 2.17
N CYS A 18 -3.27 -2.66 0.93
CA CYS A 18 -4.01 -2.27 -0.26
C CYS A 18 -5.47 -2.75 -0.22
N ILE A 19 -5.69 -4.02 0.17
CA ILE A 19 -7.05 -4.57 0.29
C ILE A 19 -7.84 -3.84 1.37
N LEU A 20 -7.24 -3.60 2.55
CA LEU A 20 -7.87 -2.83 3.63
C LEU A 20 -8.24 -1.41 3.21
N VAL A 21 -7.34 -0.72 2.50
CA VAL A 21 -7.58 0.64 2.00
C VAL A 21 -8.67 0.65 0.94
N LEU A 22 -8.72 -0.35 0.05
CA LEU A 22 -9.79 -0.49 -0.93
C LEU A 22 -11.15 -0.73 -0.26
N VAL A 23 -11.22 -1.63 0.73
CA VAL A 23 -12.45 -1.88 1.50
C VAL A 23 -12.89 -0.63 2.25
N TRP A 24 -11.96 0.11 2.84
CA TRP A 24 -12.25 1.36 3.54
C TRP A 24 -12.70 2.48 2.59
N ALA A 25 -12.05 2.63 1.43
CA ALA A 25 -12.42 3.61 0.42
C ALA A 25 -13.79 3.31 -0.20
N LEU A 26 -14.07 2.05 -0.53
CA LEU A 26 -15.39 1.61 -1.03
C LEU A 26 -16.46 1.75 0.04
N GLY A 27 -16.18 1.34 1.28
CA GLY A 27 -17.11 1.48 2.40
C GLY A 27 -17.42 2.94 2.73
N GLY A 28 -16.40 3.80 2.77
CA GLY A 28 -16.55 5.24 2.97
C GLY A 28 -17.28 5.93 1.82
N PHE A 29 -17.03 5.51 0.58
CA PHE A 29 -17.75 6.00 -0.59
C PHE A 29 -19.23 5.58 -0.58
N LEU A 30 -19.53 4.32 -0.27
CA LEU A 30 -20.89 3.80 -0.23
C LEU A 30 -21.67 4.41 0.93
N ALA A 31 -21.07 4.52 2.12
CA ALA A 31 -21.69 5.19 3.27
C ALA A 31 -21.88 6.70 3.00
N GLY A 32 -20.90 7.35 2.37
CA GLY A 32 -20.95 8.77 2.04
C GLY A 32 -21.94 9.14 0.94
N THR A 33 -22.30 8.23 0.03
CA THR A 33 -23.21 8.52 -1.08
C THR A 33 -24.60 7.92 -0.91
N PHE A 34 -24.74 6.73 -0.31
CA PHE A 34 -26.03 6.04 -0.19
C PHE A 34 -26.66 6.10 1.20
N ALA A 35 -25.90 6.27 2.29
CA ALA A 35 -26.45 6.30 3.65
C ALA A 35 -26.92 7.69 4.11
N GLY A 36 -27.22 8.60 3.18
CA GLY A 36 -27.60 9.99 3.47
C GLY A 36 -26.43 10.95 3.68
N GLY A 37 -25.20 10.51 3.36
CA GLY A 37 -24.02 11.38 3.35
C GLY A 37 -24.00 12.36 2.17
N SER A 38 -23.12 13.36 2.26
CA SER A 38 -22.93 14.35 1.19
C SER A 38 -21.90 13.84 0.18
N ILE A 39 -22.15 14.05 -1.12
CA ILE A 39 -21.23 13.68 -2.23
C ILE A 39 -19.83 14.28 -2.01
N LEU A 40 -19.75 15.45 -1.36
CA LEU A 40 -18.49 16.09 -0.98
C LEU A 40 -17.68 15.23 0.00
N ILE A 41 -18.33 14.56 0.95
CA ILE A 41 -17.67 13.67 1.92
C ILE A 41 -17.15 12.43 1.20
N GLY A 42 -17.94 11.85 0.29
CA GLY A 42 -17.49 10.75 -0.57
C GLY A 42 -16.27 11.12 -1.43
N GLY A 43 -16.25 12.33 -1.99
CA GLY A 43 -15.12 12.85 -2.78
C GLY A 43 -13.85 13.05 -1.94
N VAL A 44 -13.97 13.55 -0.71
CA VAL A 44 -12.82 13.67 0.22
C VAL A 44 -12.27 12.29 0.60
N PHE A 45 -13.13 11.31 0.87
CA PHE A 45 -12.70 9.93 1.12
C PHE A 45 -11.94 9.33 -0.06
N PHE A 46 -12.39 9.61 -1.29
CA PHE A 46 -11.70 9.16 -2.50
C PHE A 46 -10.31 9.79 -2.65
N LEU A 47 -10.17 11.10 -2.39
CA LEU A 47 -8.87 11.79 -2.41
C LEU A 47 -7.91 11.26 -1.34
N ILE A 48 -8.40 10.99 -0.13
CA ILE A 48 -7.62 10.36 0.94
C ILE A 48 -7.16 8.96 0.50
N GLY A 49 -8.06 8.17 -0.08
CA GLY A 49 -7.71 6.86 -0.64
C GLY A 49 -6.58 6.94 -1.68
N LEU A 50 -6.64 7.91 -2.60
CA LEU A 50 -5.60 8.16 -3.60
C LEU A 50 -4.25 8.51 -2.96
N ALA A 51 -4.24 9.37 -1.95
CA ALA A 51 -3.04 9.75 -1.21
C ALA A 51 -2.40 8.54 -0.50
N VAL A 52 -3.23 7.68 0.11
CA VAL A 52 -2.77 6.46 0.78
C VAL A 52 -2.21 5.45 -0.22
N ILE A 53 -2.83 5.29 -1.40
CA ILE A 53 -2.29 4.44 -2.48
C ILE A 53 -0.91 4.94 -2.92
N ALA A 54 -0.74 6.25 -3.13
CA ALA A 54 0.54 6.83 -3.50
C ALA A 54 1.62 6.57 -2.42
N ALA A 55 1.27 6.71 -1.14
CA ALA A 55 2.16 6.38 -0.04
C ALA A 55 2.55 4.89 -0.03
N LEU A 56 1.60 3.98 -0.26
CA LEU A 56 1.87 2.55 -0.34
C LEU A 56 2.82 2.20 -1.50
N ILE A 57 2.63 2.82 -2.67
CA ILE A 57 3.53 2.64 -3.82
C ILE A 57 4.95 3.09 -3.48
N VAL A 58 5.12 4.28 -2.88
CA VAL A 58 6.45 4.78 -2.47
C VAL A 58 7.11 3.83 -1.47
N THR A 59 6.33 3.32 -0.52
CA THR A 59 6.82 2.36 0.48
C THR A 59 7.27 1.06 -0.18
N LEU A 60 6.51 0.56 -1.16
CA LEU A 60 6.84 -0.65 -1.91
C LEU A 60 8.11 -0.47 -2.76
N VAL A 61 8.24 0.67 -3.44
CA VAL A 61 9.44 1.01 -4.23
C VAL A 61 10.67 1.12 -3.33
N ARG A 62 10.56 1.78 -2.17
CA ARG A 62 11.65 1.85 -1.18
C ARG A 62 12.07 0.46 -0.70
N ARG A 63 11.11 -0.40 -0.37
CA ARG A 63 11.40 -1.78 0.06
C ARG A 63 12.09 -2.61 -1.02
N ILE A 64 11.64 -2.52 -2.27
CA ILE A 64 12.30 -3.21 -3.39
C ILE A 64 13.73 -2.70 -3.56
N LYS A 65 13.94 -1.39 -3.43
CA LYS A 65 15.26 -0.76 -3.56
C LYS A 65 16.20 -1.14 -2.41
N GLU A 66 15.72 -1.19 -1.17
CA GLU A 66 16.48 -1.72 -0.01
C GLU A 66 16.93 -3.15 -0.25
N ILE A 67 16.03 -4.00 -0.77
CA ILE A 67 16.33 -5.40 -1.09
C ILE A 67 17.39 -5.54 -2.18
N ASP A 68 17.34 -4.69 -3.22
CA ASP A 68 18.28 -4.69 -4.35
C ASP A 68 19.66 -4.14 -3.98
N ASP A 69 19.72 -3.10 -3.12
CA ASP A 69 20.98 -2.57 -2.61
C ASP A 69 21.67 -3.57 -1.65
N GLU A 70 20.92 -4.28 -0.78
CA GLU A 70 21.47 -5.35 0.06
C GLU A 70 22.05 -6.50 -0.78
N ASP A 71 21.38 -6.92 -1.85
CA ASP A 71 21.88 -8.01 -2.70
C ASP A 71 23.12 -7.59 -3.52
N LYS A 72 23.24 -6.31 -3.89
CA LYS A 72 24.43 -5.78 -4.59
C LYS A 72 25.65 -5.66 -3.67
N ASP A 73 25.48 -5.21 -2.43
CA ASP A 73 26.58 -5.09 -1.48
C ASP A 73 27.16 -6.48 -1.12
N ASP A 74 26.29 -7.47 -0.89
CA ASP A 74 26.67 -8.87 -0.66
C ASP A 74 27.45 -9.47 -1.86
N LEU A 75 27.03 -9.19 -3.09
CA LEU A 75 27.72 -9.68 -4.30
C LEU A 75 29.07 -8.99 -4.55
N SER A 76 29.23 -7.72 -4.18
CA SER A 76 30.48 -6.97 -4.38
C SER A 76 31.61 -7.44 -3.45
N LYS A 77 31.27 -8.24 -2.43
CA LYS A 77 32.17 -8.71 -1.38
C LYS A 77 32.81 -10.07 -1.67
N TYR A 78 32.46 -10.68 -2.81
CA TYR A 78 32.99 -11.94 -3.34
C TYR A 78 33.61 -11.72 -4.72
#